data_AF-A0A6M3KIA1-F1
#
_entry.id   AF-A0A6M3KIA1-F1
#
_cell.length_a   1.000
_cell.length_b   1.000
_cell.length_c   1.000
_cell.angle_alpha   90.00
_cell.angle_beta   90.00
_cell.angle_gamma   90.00
#
_symmetry.space_group_name_H-M   'P 1'
#
loop_
_entity.id
_entity.type
_entity.pdbx_description
1 polymer ?
#
loop_
_entity_poly.entity_id
_entity_poly.type
_entity_poly.pdbx_seq_one_letter_code
_entity_poly.pdbx_strand_id
1 'polypeptide(L)'
;MLKVGIRFNVRDFTRMLASLQGLKDQANKEAQNAPDRASQEYRQTVIANILSNKYASIYAPYNAFYEEWKAKHGKRAGFWNLFGDLVRAITVVRTAGVKQGRFGRGKTYMFFAGVPEGVLDSGRKSWYGEGNIGASKSIAWYGRIMEYGGRFTTRKGGTQFHPPRPVFTPTANVYFSRDFQKIGAEAHKRITARWRKQ
;
A
#
# COMPACT_ATOMS: atom_id res chain seq x y z
N MET A 1 9.20 54.51 -30.94
CA MET A 1 8.95 53.30 -30.14
C MET A 1 10.15 52.37 -30.29
N LEU A 2 11.04 52.33 -29.29
CA LEU A 2 12.26 51.50 -29.33
C LEU A 2 11.88 50.03 -29.06
N LYS A 3 12.01 49.18 -30.09
CA LYS A 3 11.91 47.72 -29.93
C LYS A 3 13.24 47.21 -29.37
N VAL A 4 13.27 46.87 -28.08
CA VAL A 4 14.35 46.09 -27.48
C VAL A 4 14.12 44.63 -27.84
N GLY A 5 14.91 44.11 -28.78
CA GLY A 5 14.88 42.69 -29.16
C GLY A 5 15.98 41.91 -28.44
N ILE A 6 15.60 40.96 -27.58
CA ILE A 6 16.55 40.01 -26.98
C ILE A 6 16.93 39.01 -28.07
N ARG A 7 18.18 39.08 -28.57
CA ARG A 7 18.73 38.07 -29.47
C ARG A 7 19.40 36.98 -28.62
N PHE A 8 18.76 35.83 -28.53
CA PHE A 8 19.41 34.65 -27.95
C PHE A 8 20.49 34.12 -28.89
N ASN A 9 21.67 33.81 -28.34
CA ASN A 9 22.65 33.01 -29.05
C ASN A 9 22.00 31.66 -29.42
N VAL A 10 22.03 31.29 -30.71
CA VAL A 10 21.41 30.05 -31.22
C VAL A 10 21.91 28.82 -30.46
N ARG A 11 23.19 28.80 -30.06
CA ARG A 11 23.78 27.73 -29.27
C ARG A 11 23.16 27.64 -27.88
N ASP A 12 22.96 28.77 -27.22
CA ASP A 12 22.38 28.83 -25.87
C ASP A 12 20.88 28.51 -25.91
N PHE A 13 20.17 28.97 -26.93
CA PHE A 13 18.78 28.62 -27.17
C PHE A 13 18.60 27.10 -27.38
N THR A 14 19.48 26.49 -28.19
CA THR A 14 19.45 25.04 -28.45
C THR A 14 19.74 24.24 -27.18
N ARG A 15 20.73 24.66 -26.37
CA ARG A 15 21.03 24.07 -25.06
C ARG A 15 19.83 24.16 -24.11
N MET A 16 19.19 25.33 -24.05
CA MET A 16 17.99 25.54 -23.23
C MET A 16 16.84 24.60 -23.63
N LEU A 17 16.55 24.46 -24.93
CA LEU A 17 15.53 23.53 -25.41
C LEU A 17 15.85 22.06 -25.05
N ALA A 18 17.11 21.65 -25.22
CA ALA A 18 17.55 20.31 -24.83
C ALA A 18 17.42 20.07 -23.32
N SER A 19 17.76 21.07 -22.49
CA SER A 19 17.54 21.05 -21.04
C SER A 19 16.06 20.87 -20.68
N LEU A 20 15.17 21.66 -21.30
CA LEU A 20 13.73 21.59 -21.05
C LEU A 20 13.15 20.23 -21.46
N GLN A 21 13.59 19.68 -22.59
CA GLN A 21 13.17 18.35 -23.04
C GLN A 21 13.66 17.26 -22.07
N GLY A 22 14.93 17.33 -21.63
CA GLY A 22 15.47 16.40 -20.64
C GLY A 22 14.77 16.46 -19.28
N LEU A 23 14.37 17.66 -18.83
CA LEU A 23 13.55 17.84 -17.63
C LEU A 23 12.18 17.19 -17.79
N LYS A 24 11.50 17.44 -18.92
CA LYS A 24 10.19 16.86 -19.22
C LYS A 24 10.26 15.32 -19.23
N ASP A 25 11.27 14.75 -19.85
CA ASP A 25 11.43 13.30 -19.93
C ASP A 25 11.71 12.68 -18.56
N GLN A 26 12.51 13.34 -17.72
CA GLN A 26 12.75 12.88 -16.35
C GLN A 26 11.50 13.02 -15.48
N ALA A 27 10.75 14.12 -15.60
CA ALA A 27 9.50 14.30 -14.89
C ALA A 27 8.47 13.22 -15.26
N ASN A 28 8.36 12.89 -16.55
CA ASN A 28 7.49 11.81 -17.03
C ASN A 28 7.90 10.43 -16.46
N LYS A 29 9.21 10.17 -16.35
CA LYS A 29 9.73 8.93 -15.72
C LYS A 29 9.39 8.88 -14.23
N GLU A 30 9.68 9.94 -13.49
CA GLU A 30 9.40 9.98 -12.04
C GLU A 30 7.90 9.95 -11.73
N ALA A 31 7.05 10.46 -12.61
CA ALA A 31 5.59 10.38 -12.47
C ALA A 31 5.05 8.94 -12.44
N GLN A 32 5.81 7.96 -12.94
CA GLN A 32 5.47 6.53 -12.83
C GLN A 32 6.30 5.83 -11.74
N ASN A 33 7.59 6.14 -11.66
CA ASN A 33 8.52 5.42 -10.77
C ASN A 33 8.33 5.75 -9.29
N ALA A 34 8.06 7.02 -8.95
CA ALA A 34 7.94 7.41 -7.56
C ALA A 34 6.69 6.80 -6.88
N PRO A 35 5.49 6.81 -7.50
CA PRO A 35 4.32 6.12 -6.94
C PRO A 35 4.48 4.60 -6.80
N ASP A 36 5.11 3.95 -7.78
CA ASP A 36 5.40 2.52 -7.71
C ASP A 36 6.34 2.20 -6.54
N ARG A 37 7.46 2.92 -6.43
CA ARG A 37 8.41 2.76 -5.32
C ARG A 37 7.74 2.97 -3.96
N ALA A 38 6.93 4.01 -3.83
CA ALA A 38 6.18 4.29 -2.59
C ALA A 38 5.24 3.13 -2.23
N SER A 39 4.57 2.55 -3.23
CA SER A 39 3.69 1.40 -3.02
C SER A 39 4.46 0.15 -2.62
N GLN A 40 5.61 -0.11 -3.24
CA GLN A 40 6.47 -1.25 -2.89
C GLN A 40 7.03 -1.14 -1.47
N GLU A 41 7.54 0.04 -1.09
CA GLU A 41 8.04 0.27 0.26
C GLU A 41 6.93 0.19 1.32
N TYR A 42 5.75 0.73 1.02
CA TYR A 42 4.59 0.59 1.90
C TYR A 42 4.18 -0.89 2.05
N ARG A 43 4.12 -1.65 0.95
CA ARG A 43 3.88 -3.11 0.97
C ARG A 43 4.87 -3.82 1.91
N GLN A 44 6.16 -3.55 1.76
CA GLN A 44 7.20 -4.16 2.59
C GLN A 44 7.01 -3.81 4.07
N THR A 45 6.68 -2.54 4.36
CA THR A 45 6.45 -2.07 5.73
C THR A 45 5.24 -2.76 6.37
N VAL A 46 4.13 -2.89 5.64
CA VAL A 46 2.94 -3.60 6.12
C VAL A 46 3.25 -5.07 6.38
N ILE A 47 3.92 -5.76 5.45
CA ILE A 47 4.33 -7.16 5.62
C ILE A 47 5.24 -7.31 6.85
N ALA A 48 6.23 -6.42 7.03
CA ALA A 48 7.11 -6.44 8.19
C ALA A 48 6.34 -6.26 9.50
N ASN A 49 5.36 -5.34 9.55
CA ASN A 49 4.52 -5.13 10.73
C ASN A 49 3.61 -6.33 11.04
N ILE A 50 3.07 -6.98 10.01
CA ILE A 50 2.28 -8.23 10.14
C ILE A 50 3.15 -9.36 10.70
N LEU A 51 4.34 -9.57 10.13
CA LEU A 51 5.24 -10.67 10.51
C LEU A 51 5.84 -10.48 11.90
N SER A 52 6.23 -9.24 12.24
CA SER A 52 6.73 -8.89 13.57
C SER A 52 5.67 -8.84 14.65
N ASN A 53 4.39 -9.07 14.30
CA ASN A 53 3.28 -8.89 15.24
C ASN A 53 3.25 -7.50 15.85
N LYS A 54 3.61 -6.47 15.08
CA LYS A 54 3.55 -5.11 15.56
C LYS A 54 2.13 -4.82 16.04
N TYR A 55 2.02 -4.34 17.28
CA TYR A 55 0.77 -4.12 18.01
C TYR A 55 0.05 -5.38 18.53
N ALA A 56 0.59 -6.60 18.39
CA ALA A 56 -0.14 -7.79 18.88
C ALA A 56 -0.19 -7.88 20.41
N SER A 57 0.82 -7.39 21.12
CA SER A 57 0.90 -7.45 22.59
C SER A 57 -0.21 -6.67 23.30
N ILE A 58 -0.87 -5.73 22.60
CA ILE A 58 -1.98 -4.95 23.15
C ILE A 58 -3.36 -5.59 22.89
N TYR A 59 -3.42 -6.69 22.13
CA TYR A 59 -4.69 -7.31 21.75
C TYR A 59 -4.88 -8.66 22.46
N ALA A 60 -5.84 -8.74 23.38
CA ALA A 60 -6.26 -10.00 23.99
C ALA A 60 -6.71 -11.03 22.92
N PRO A 61 -6.65 -12.34 23.13
CA PRO A 61 -7.24 -13.34 22.22
C PRO A 61 -8.75 -13.11 21.99
N TYR A 62 -9.31 -13.55 20.86
CA TYR A 62 -10.75 -13.37 20.57
C TYR A 62 -11.65 -14.12 21.56
N ASN A 63 -11.22 -15.32 21.94
CA ASN A 63 -11.72 -16.17 23.01
C ASN A 63 -10.68 -17.31 23.21
N ALA A 64 -10.79 -18.08 24.29
CA ALA A 64 -9.88 -19.19 24.58
C ALA A 64 -9.87 -20.25 23.46
N PHE A 65 -11.03 -20.58 22.88
CA PHE A 65 -11.15 -21.56 21.80
C PHE A 65 -10.37 -21.16 20.53
N TYR A 66 -10.36 -19.88 20.19
CA TYR A 66 -9.63 -19.35 19.03
C TYR A 66 -8.13 -19.42 19.27
N GLU A 67 -7.68 -19.14 20.49
CA GLU A 67 -6.30 -19.30 20.90
C GLU A 67 -5.84 -20.76 20.81
N GLU A 68 -6.62 -21.69 21.35
CA GLU A 68 -6.36 -23.13 21.25
C GLU A 68 -6.33 -23.61 19.80
N TRP A 69 -7.34 -23.23 19.00
CA TRP A 69 -7.40 -23.58 17.59
C TRP A 69 -6.17 -23.05 16.85
N LYS A 70 -5.76 -21.80 17.11
CA LYS A 70 -4.61 -21.18 16.48
C LYS A 70 -3.29 -21.81 16.94
N ALA A 71 -3.17 -22.21 18.20
CA ALA A 71 -2.01 -22.94 18.71
C ALA A 71 -1.88 -24.32 18.03
N LYS A 72 -3.01 -25.02 17.85
CA LYS A 72 -3.06 -26.38 17.26
C LYS A 72 -2.90 -26.40 15.74
N HIS A 73 -3.53 -25.46 15.05
CA HIS A 73 -3.63 -25.46 13.58
C HIS A 73 -2.87 -24.32 12.92
N GLY A 74 -2.64 -23.20 13.62
CA GLY A 74 -1.89 -22.08 13.07
C GLY A 74 -0.42 -22.44 12.83
N LYS A 75 0.16 -21.89 11.77
CA LYS A 75 1.59 -22.11 11.41
C LYS A 75 2.57 -21.34 12.31
N ARG A 76 2.29 -21.17 13.61
CA ARG A 76 3.03 -20.30 14.56
C ARG A 76 3.17 -18.84 14.10
N ALA A 77 2.47 -18.46 13.04
CA ALA A 77 2.49 -17.12 12.50
C ALA A 77 1.63 -16.19 13.37
N GLY A 78 2.00 -14.91 13.32
CA GLY A 78 1.40 -13.86 14.09
C GLY A 78 -0.12 -13.73 14.05
N PHE A 79 -0.66 -12.90 14.93
CA PHE A 79 -2.09 -12.59 15.02
C PHE A 79 -2.73 -12.30 13.64
N TRP A 80 -2.01 -11.49 12.85
CA TRP A 80 -2.36 -10.99 11.53
C TRP A 80 -2.27 -11.97 10.37
N ASN A 81 -1.66 -13.14 10.58
CA ASN A 81 -1.34 -14.01 9.47
C ASN A 81 -1.86 -15.41 9.71
N LEU A 82 -2.94 -15.75 9.02
CA LEU A 82 -3.41 -17.14 8.97
C LEU A 82 -2.71 -17.86 7.81
N PHE A 83 -1.84 -18.80 8.15
CA PHE A 83 -1.14 -19.69 7.20
C PHE A 83 -0.27 -19.03 6.13
N GLY A 84 0.05 -17.74 6.25
CA GLY A 84 0.78 -16.99 5.22
C GLY A 84 -0.12 -16.35 4.17
N ASP A 85 -1.43 -16.57 4.20
CA ASP A 85 -2.33 -16.14 3.11
C ASP A 85 -2.36 -14.63 2.96
N LEU A 86 -2.50 -13.90 4.08
CA LEU A 86 -2.53 -12.43 4.03
C LEU A 86 -1.23 -11.86 3.44
N VAL A 87 -0.08 -12.32 3.92
CA VAL A 87 1.23 -11.84 3.46
C VAL A 87 1.46 -12.15 1.98
N ARG A 88 1.04 -13.33 1.52
CA ARG A 88 1.11 -13.72 0.10
C ARG A 88 0.19 -12.90 -0.79
N ALA A 89 -0.96 -12.48 -0.27
CA ALA A 89 -1.96 -11.74 -1.03
C ALA A 89 -1.70 -10.23 -1.11
N ILE A 90 -0.91 -9.66 -0.18
CA ILE A 90 -0.54 -8.25 -0.26
C ILE A 90 0.41 -8.04 -1.46
N THR A 91 -0.06 -7.26 -2.42
CA THR A 91 0.66 -6.93 -3.65
C THR A 91 0.52 -5.45 -3.97
N VAL A 92 1.31 -4.98 -4.94
CA VAL A 92 1.15 -3.66 -5.55
C VAL A 92 0.33 -3.81 -6.81
N VAL A 93 -0.80 -3.10 -6.86
CA VAL A 93 -1.67 -3.07 -8.03
C VAL A 93 -1.49 -1.73 -8.73
N ARG A 94 -1.25 -1.81 -10.05
CA ARG A 94 -1.27 -0.65 -10.94
C ARG A 94 -2.66 -0.55 -11.56
N THR A 95 -3.36 0.54 -11.31
CA THR A 95 -4.65 0.82 -11.93
C THR A 95 -4.59 2.09 -12.78
N ALA A 96 -5.45 2.15 -13.80
CA ALA A 96 -5.63 3.37 -14.57
C ALA A 96 -6.40 4.37 -13.70
N GLY A 97 -5.75 5.45 -13.30
CA GLY A 97 -6.42 6.59 -12.70
C GLY A 97 -7.11 7.41 -13.79
N VAL A 98 -8.35 7.81 -13.53
CA VAL A 98 -9.00 8.88 -14.30
C VAL A 98 -8.39 10.20 -13.83
N LYS A 99 -7.80 10.97 -14.74
CA LYS A 99 -7.35 12.33 -14.43
C LYS A 99 -8.56 13.19 -14.07
N GLN A 100 -8.72 13.54 -12.79
CA GLN A 100 -9.39 14.78 -12.41
C GLN A 100 -8.30 15.83 -12.16
N GLY A 101 -7.87 16.52 -13.21
CA GLY A 101 -6.85 17.57 -13.09
C GLY A 101 -6.89 18.54 -14.28
N ARG A 102 -6.81 19.83 -13.97
CA ARG A 102 -7.04 20.99 -14.86
C ARG A 102 -6.05 21.15 -16.03
N PHE A 103 -5.01 20.32 -16.13
CA PHE A 103 -3.86 20.52 -17.04
C PHE A 103 -3.61 19.34 -18.00
N GLY A 104 -4.66 18.81 -18.63
CA GLY A 104 -4.55 18.06 -19.88
C GLY A 104 -4.79 16.54 -19.80
N ARG A 105 -5.13 15.94 -20.94
CA ARG A 105 -5.46 14.52 -21.11
C ARG A 105 -4.19 13.66 -21.08
N GLY A 106 -4.10 12.75 -20.11
CA GLY A 106 -3.04 11.73 -20.04
C GLY A 106 -3.48 10.61 -19.10
N LYS A 107 -3.12 9.37 -19.40
CA LYS A 107 -3.34 8.22 -18.49
C LYS A 107 -2.43 8.41 -17.28
N THR A 108 -2.98 8.81 -16.14
CA THR A 108 -2.25 8.76 -14.86
C THR A 108 -2.43 7.37 -14.30
N TYR A 109 -1.34 6.70 -13.95
CA TYR A 109 -1.42 5.42 -13.26
C TYR A 109 -1.41 5.66 -11.77
N MET A 110 -2.30 4.99 -11.05
CA MET A 110 -2.28 4.96 -9.59
C MET A 110 -1.73 3.61 -9.17
N PHE A 111 -0.83 3.65 -8.19
CA PHE A 111 -0.26 2.46 -7.57
C PHE A 111 -0.77 2.40 -6.15
N PHE A 112 -1.26 1.24 -5.75
CA PHE A 112 -1.72 0.99 -4.39
C PHE A 112 -1.16 -0.34 -3.93
N ALA A 113 -0.67 -0.40 -2.69
CA ALA A 113 -0.39 -1.68 -2.05
C ALA A 113 -1.57 -2.12 -1.20
N GLY A 114 -1.95 -3.39 -1.33
CA GLY A 114 -3.06 -3.95 -0.57
C GLY A 114 -3.38 -5.37 -1.02
N VAL A 115 -4.52 -5.86 -0.55
CA VAL A 115 -5.06 -7.15 -0.96
C VAL A 115 -6.08 -6.89 -2.07
N PRO A 116 -5.90 -7.44 -3.29
CA PRO A 116 -6.89 -7.33 -4.35
C PRO A 116 -8.22 -7.95 -3.92
N GLU A 117 -9.33 -7.40 -4.41
CA GLU A 117 -10.63 -8.00 -4.20
C GLU A 117 -10.72 -9.38 -4.85
N GLY A 118 -11.54 -10.27 -4.29
CA GLY A 118 -11.73 -11.63 -4.81
C GLY A 118 -10.63 -12.63 -4.47
N VAL A 119 -9.49 -12.20 -3.90
CA VAL A 119 -8.46 -13.15 -3.43
C VAL A 119 -8.99 -13.92 -2.22
N LEU A 120 -9.11 -15.22 -2.41
CA LEU A 120 -9.57 -16.16 -1.38
C LEU A 120 -8.39 -16.72 -0.59
N ASP A 121 -8.66 -17.02 0.67
CA ASP A 121 -7.74 -17.73 1.52
C ASP A 121 -7.74 -19.25 1.22
N SER A 122 -6.79 -19.98 1.79
CA SER A 122 -6.68 -21.44 1.63
C SER A 122 -7.86 -22.25 2.21
N GLY A 123 -8.88 -21.60 2.79
CA GLY A 123 -9.95 -22.24 3.56
C GLY A 123 -9.45 -22.94 4.81
N ARG A 124 -10.32 -23.76 5.41
CA ARG A 124 -10.03 -24.60 6.59
C ARG A 124 -9.66 -23.80 7.85
N LYS A 125 -10.15 -22.56 7.95
CA LYS A 125 -9.85 -21.65 9.07
C LYS A 125 -11.06 -21.49 9.98
N SER A 126 -10.84 -21.65 11.29
CA SER A 126 -11.86 -21.40 12.30
C SER A 126 -11.68 -20.00 12.88
N TRP A 127 -12.54 -19.08 12.44
CA TRP A 127 -12.56 -17.70 12.93
C TRP A 127 -13.07 -17.57 14.37
N TYR A 128 -13.85 -18.56 14.83
CA TYR A 128 -14.50 -18.56 16.14
C TYR A 128 -13.86 -19.55 17.13
N GLY A 129 -12.80 -20.26 16.75
CA GLY A 129 -12.21 -21.31 17.59
C GLY A 129 -12.99 -22.63 17.62
N GLU A 130 -14.19 -22.68 17.04
CA GLU A 130 -15.07 -23.85 17.08
C GLU A 130 -14.68 -25.00 16.12
N GLY A 131 -13.40 -25.12 15.72
CA GLY A 131 -12.96 -26.19 14.82
C GLY A 131 -13.62 -26.20 13.42
N ASN A 132 -14.45 -25.21 13.10
CA ASN A 132 -15.13 -25.12 11.81
C ASN A 132 -14.07 -24.92 10.71
N ILE A 133 -13.81 -25.98 9.95
CA ILE A 133 -13.02 -26.00 8.71
C ILE A 133 -13.84 -25.24 7.65
N GLY A 134 -14.02 -23.93 7.86
CA GLY A 134 -14.88 -23.11 7.03
C GLY A 134 -14.40 -23.08 5.58
N ALA A 135 -15.35 -22.89 4.66
CA ALA A 135 -15.04 -22.61 3.26
C ALA A 135 -14.12 -21.40 3.13
N SER A 136 -13.37 -21.35 2.04
CA SER A 136 -12.48 -20.22 1.73
C SER A 136 -13.21 -18.89 1.84
N LYS A 137 -12.54 -17.91 2.44
CA LYS A 137 -13.04 -16.54 2.62
C LYS A 137 -12.14 -15.54 1.93
N SER A 138 -12.72 -14.41 1.54
CA SER A 138 -11.94 -13.29 1.01
C SER A 138 -10.92 -12.83 2.05
N ILE A 139 -9.66 -12.70 1.64
CA ILE A 139 -8.59 -12.18 2.49
C ILE A 139 -8.85 -10.70 2.82
N ALA A 140 -9.44 -9.94 1.89
CA ALA A 140 -9.82 -8.55 2.12
C ALA A 140 -10.91 -8.43 3.20
N TRP A 141 -11.88 -9.35 3.23
CA TRP A 141 -12.87 -9.43 4.31
C TRP A 141 -12.21 -9.62 5.67
N TYR A 142 -11.25 -10.54 5.76
CA TYR A 142 -10.46 -10.72 6.98
C TYR A 142 -9.69 -9.46 7.37
N GLY A 143 -8.94 -8.87 6.45
CA GLY A 143 -8.16 -7.66 6.70
C GLY A 143 -9.04 -6.53 7.24
N ARG A 144 -10.24 -6.36 6.67
CA ARG A 144 -11.23 -5.37 7.13
C ARG A 144 -11.72 -5.64 8.54
N ILE A 145 -12.03 -6.89 8.88
CA ILE A 145 -12.54 -7.25 10.21
C ILE A 145 -11.48 -7.03 11.27
N MET A 146 -10.24 -7.36 10.95
CA MET A 146 -9.14 -7.11 11.88
C MET A 146 -8.96 -5.63 12.07
N GLU A 147 -8.97 -4.85 10.99
CA GLU A 147 -8.77 -3.40 11.06
C GLU A 147 -9.86 -2.70 11.87
N TYR A 148 -11.13 -3.06 11.69
CA TYR A 148 -12.27 -2.30 12.20
C TYR A 148 -13.12 -3.04 13.26
N GLY A 149 -12.86 -4.33 13.49
CA GLY A 149 -13.69 -5.17 14.32
C GLY A 149 -15.02 -5.55 13.65
N GLY A 150 -15.92 -6.17 14.42
CA GLY A 150 -17.26 -6.51 13.96
C GLY A 150 -18.03 -7.45 14.87
N ARG A 151 -19.33 -7.59 14.63
CA ARG A 151 -20.18 -8.62 15.25
C ARG A 151 -20.37 -9.79 14.31
N PHE A 152 -20.31 -11.00 14.85
CA PHE A 152 -20.35 -12.23 14.07
C PHE A 152 -21.26 -13.25 14.73
N THR A 153 -22.20 -13.79 13.98
CA THR A 153 -23.04 -14.87 14.45
C THR A 153 -22.40 -16.21 14.08
N THR A 154 -22.13 -17.03 15.08
CA THR A 154 -21.64 -18.40 14.91
C THR A 154 -22.75 -19.27 14.34
N ARG A 155 -22.39 -20.44 13.80
CA ARG A 155 -23.37 -21.40 13.28
C ARG A 155 -24.35 -21.88 14.36
N LYS A 156 -23.94 -21.85 15.63
CA LYS A 156 -24.76 -22.20 16.79
C LYS A 156 -25.68 -21.06 17.26
N GLY A 157 -25.74 -19.94 16.54
CA GLY A 157 -26.58 -18.79 16.86
C GLY A 157 -25.99 -17.83 17.89
N GLY A 158 -24.78 -18.07 18.39
CA GLY A 158 -24.11 -17.16 19.32
C GLY A 158 -23.51 -15.96 18.60
N THR A 159 -23.71 -14.74 19.09
CA THR A 159 -23.04 -13.55 18.55
C THR A 159 -21.76 -13.24 19.31
N GLN A 160 -20.64 -13.19 18.60
CA GLN A 160 -19.34 -12.78 19.13
C GLN A 160 -18.94 -11.41 18.59
N PHE A 161 -18.35 -10.58 19.46
CA PHE A 161 -17.73 -9.33 19.07
C PHE A 161 -16.22 -9.51 18.88
N HIS A 162 -15.73 -9.10 17.71
CA HIS A 162 -14.31 -9.01 17.42
C HIS A 162 -13.89 -7.55 17.58
N PRO A 163 -13.02 -7.22 18.55
CA PRO A 163 -12.51 -5.86 18.68
C PRO A 163 -11.64 -5.47 17.49
N PRO A 164 -11.57 -4.17 17.13
CA PRO A 164 -10.63 -3.67 16.14
C PRO A 164 -9.20 -3.88 16.64
N ARG A 165 -8.36 -4.26 15.70
CA ARG A 165 -6.94 -4.52 15.89
C ARG A 165 -6.30 -3.99 14.64
N PRO A 166 -6.05 -2.68 14.51
CA PRO A 166 -5.56 -2.13 13.25
C PRO A 166 -4.06 -2.38 13.04
N VAL A 167 -3.67 -2.62 11.78
CA VAL A 167 -2.26 -2.59 11.33
C VAL A 167 -2.13 -1.78 10.05
N PHE A 168 -3.13 -1.78 9.18
CA PHE A 168 -3.02 -1.11 7.88
C PHE A 168 -3.05 0.40 8.05
N THR A 169 -4.09 0.95 8.70
CA THR A 169 -4.23 2.40 8.95
C THR A 169 -3.05 2.98 9.74
N PRO A 170 -2.65 2.43 10.90
CA PRO A 170 -1.53 2.98 11.64
C PRO A 170 -0.21 2.86 10.88
N THR A 171 -0.01 1.76 10.11
CA THR A 171 1.18 1.65 9.25
C THR A 171 1.16 2.69 8.14
N ALA A 172 0.01 2.94 7.50
CA ALA A 172 -0.14 3.95 6.47
C ALA A 172 0.17 5.35 7.00
N ASN A 173 -0.36 5.70 8.17
CA ASN A 173 -0.12 6.99 8.81
C ASN A 173 1.37 7.22 9.10
N VAL A 174 2.03 6.23 9.70
CA VAL A 174 3.48 6.30 9.97
C VAL A 174 4.28 6.40 8.68
N TYR A 175 3.97 5.55 7.69
CA TYR A 175 4.65 5.55 6.40
C TYR A 175 4.51 6.89 5.67
N PHE A 176 3.30 7.46 5.64
CA PHE A 176 3.02 8.74 5.01
C PHE A 176 3.79 9.88 5.67
N SER A 177 3.83 9.91 6.99
CA SER A 177 4.53 10.96 7.75
C SER A 177 6.06 10.93 7.59
N ARG A 178 6.65 9.75 7.30
CA ARG A 178 8.11 9.56 7.37
C ARG A 178 8.76 9.33 6.01
N ASP A 179 8.19 8.45 5.19
CA ASP A 179 8.89 7.87 4.04
C ASP A 179 8.29 8.32 2.71
N PHE A 180 6.97 8.55 2.65
CA PHE A 180 6.33 9.08 1.45
C PHE A 180 6.90 10.44 1.02
N GLN A 181 7.14 11.33 1.98
CA GLN A 181 7.73 12.65 1.70
C GLN A 181 9.17 12.55 1.17
N LYS A 182 9.96 11.58 1.66
CA LYS A 182 11.34 11.36 1.20
C LYS A 182 11.38 10.96 -0.27
N ILE A 183 10.49 10.05 -0.68
CA ILE A 183 10.39 9.63 -2.09
C ILE A 183 10.05 10.82 -2.98
N GLY A 184 9.12 11.68 -2.56
CA GLY A 184 8.80 12.91 -3.28
C GLY A 184 10.01 13.85 -3.41
N ALA A 185 10.75 14.05 -2.31
CA ALA A 185 11.96 14.87 -2.31
C ALA A 185 13.06 14.29 -3.20
N GLU A 186 13.25 12.96 -3.22
CA GLU A 186 14.20 12.29 -4.11
C GLU A 186 13.81 12.41 -5.58
N ALA A 187 12.53 12.24 -5.91
CA ALA A 187 12.03 12.43 -7.26
C ALA A 187 12.30 13.86 -7.74
N HIS A 188 12.01 14.86 -6.89
CA HIS A 188 12.32 16.26 -7.19
C HIS A 188 13.82 16.51 -7.38
N LYS A 189 14.69 15.92 -6.55
CA LYS A 189 16.15 15.97 -6.72
C LYS A 189 16.59 15.37 -8.06
N ARG A 190 16.01 14.23 -8.47
CA ARG A 190 16.34 13.57 -9.76
C ARG A 190 15.90 14.41 -10.97
N ILE A 191 14.72 15.05 -10.88
CA ILE A 191 14.23 15.98 -11.90
C ILE A 191 15.18 17.18 -11.99
N THR A 192 15.42 17.88 -10.88
CA THR A 192 16.25 19.09 -10.85
C THR A 192 17.72 18.83 -11.21
N ALA A 193 18.26 17.64 -10.93
CA ALA A 193 19.61 17.26 -11.35
C ALA A 193 19.79 17.28 -12.88
N ARG A 194 18.72 17.12 -13.68
CA ARG A 194 18.80 17.26 -15.14
C ARG A 194 19.00 18.68 -15.61
N TRP A 195 18.56 19.67 -14.83
CA TRP A 195 18.78 21.09 -15.10
C TRP A 195 20.23 21.51 -14.82
N ARG A 196 20.88 20.91 -13.82
CA ARG A 196 22.23 21.33 -13.36
C ARG A 196 23.40 20.70 -14.11
N LYS A 197 23.16 19.72 -14.99
CA LYS A 197 24.21 18.96 -15.70
C LYS A 197 24.56 19.51 -17.09
N GLN A 198 24.17 20.74 -17.42
CA GLN A 198 24.46 21.40 -18.70
C GLN A 198 25.17 22.73 -18.45
#